data_AF-A0A2N1TB70-F1
#
_entry.id   AF-A0A2N1TB70-F1
#
_cell.length_a   1.000
_cell.length_b   1.000
_cell.length_c   1.000
_cell.angle_alpha   90.00
_cell.angle_beta   90.00
_cell.angle_gamma   90.00
#
_symmetry.space_group_name_H-M   'P 1'
#
loop_
_entity.id
_entity.type
_entity.pdbx_description
1 polymer ?
#
loop_
_entity_poly.entity_id
_entity_poly.type
_entity_poly.pdbx_seq_one_letter_code
_entity_poly.pdbx_strand_id
1 'polypeptide(L)' 'MAKGKSQYCTWYCEECNRANYISYYLKRRSDEIVKELNKFCPGCRKHVLHKRKDTKKGN' A
#
# COMPACT_ATOMS: atom_id res chain seq x y z
N MET A 1 1.30 -27.04 -3.29
CA MET A 1 0.49 -25.80 -3.17
C MET A 1 1.26 -24.63 -3.76
N ALA A 2 0.88 -24.13 -4.93
CA ALA A 2 1.54 -22.97 -5.53
C ALA A 2 1.19 -21.71 -4.72
N LYS A 3 2.10 -21.23 -3.88
CA LYS A 3 1.98 -19.91 -3.23
C LYS A 3 1.76 -18.88 -4.34
N GLY A 4 0.56 -18.29 -4.41
CA GLY A 4 0.23 -17.29 -5.41
C GLY A 4 1.22 -16.13 -5.36
N LYS A 5 1.53 -15.52 -6.51
CA LYS A 5 2.47 -14.40 -6.62
C LYS A 5 2.01 -13.26 -5.68
N SER A 6 2.74 -13.08 -4.58
CA SER A 6 2.59 -11.94 -3.66
C SER A 6 3.30 -10.73 -4.25
N GLN A 7 2.59 -9.62 -4.37
CA GLN A 7 3.12 -8.34 -4.84
C GLN A 7 3.32 -7.42 -3.64
N TYR A 8 4.48 -6.77 -3.55
CA TYR A 8 4.70 -5.73 -2.54
C TYR A 8 4.01 -4.43 -2.95
N CYS A 9 3.57 -3.68 -1.96
CA CYS A 9 3.00 -2.36 -2.14
C CYS A 9 3.47 -1.41 -1.06
N THR A 10 3.66 -0.18 -1.47
CA THR A 10 4.00 0.96 -0.63
C THR A 10 2.82 1.92 -0.58
N TRP A 11 2.44 2.35 0.63
CA TRP A 11 1.36 3.30 0.87
C TRP A 11 1.95 4.70 1.01
N TYR A 12 1.55 5.58 0.10
CA TYR A 12 1.96 6.98 0.06
C TYR A 12 0.85 7.86 0.59
N CYS A 13 1.19 8.72 1.55
CA CYS A 13 0.28 9.76 2.02
C CYS A 13 0.05 10.80 0.92
N GLU A 14 -1.20 11.21 0.67
CA GLU A 14 -1.51 12.23 -0.35
C GLU A 14 -0.94 13.61 0.00
N GLU A 15 -0.88 13.99 1.28
CA GLU A 15 -0.50 15.34 1.68
C GLU A 15 1.01 15.55 1.84
N CYS A 16 1.73 14.55 2.36
CA CYS A 16 3.17 14.66 2.57
C CYS A 16 3.99 13.85 1.56
N ASN A 17 3.34 13.10 0.66
CA ASN A 17 3.95 12.24 -0.35
C ASN A 17 5.03 11.27 0.19
N ARG A 18 4.97 10.97 1.49
CA ARG A 18 5.90 10.04 2.16
C ARG A 18 5.37 8.62 2.09
N ALA A 19 6.28 7.68 1.88
CA ALA A 19 6.00 6.26 2.01
C ALA A 19 5.92 5.90 3.50
N ASN A 20 4.72 5.63 4.00
CA ASN A 20 4.50 5.38 5.43
C ASN A 20 4.41 3.89 5.75
N TYR A 21 3.89 3.06 4.83
CA TYR A 21 3.66 1.64 5.09
C TYR A 21 4.08 0.79 3.89
N ILE A 22 4.75 -0.33 4.17
CA ILE A 22 5.03 -1.39 3.19
C ILE A 22 4.14 -2.58 3.55
N SER A 23 3.43 -3.14 2.57
CA SER A 23 2.56 -4.31 2.75
C SER A 23 2.69 -5.22 1.53
N TYR A 24 2.15 -6.42 1.61
CA TYR A 24 2.11 -7.37 0.49
C TYR A 24 0.69 -7.88 0.29
N TYR A 25 0.33 -8.21 -0.95
CA TYR A 25 -0.99 -8.73 -1.28
C TYR A 25 -0.88 -9.84 -2.33
N LEU A 26 -1.81 -10.80 -2.27
CA LEU A 26 -1.91 -11.83 -3.30
C LEU A 26 -2.74 -11.33 -4.49
N LYS A 27 -2.08 -11.16 -5.63
CA LYS A 27 -2.69 -10.68 -6.89
C LYS A 27 -3.84 -11.55 -7.41
N ARG A 28 -3.93 -12.82 -6.98
CA ARG A 28 -4.95 -13.80 -7.41
C ARG A 28 -6.24 -13.78 -6.58
N ARG A 29 -6.25 -13.13 -5.41
CA ARG A 29 -7.39 -13.15 -4.46
C ARG A 29 -8.00 -11.76 -4.26
N SER A 30 -7.42 -10.74 -4.87
CA SER A 30 -7.86 -9.36 -4.72
C SER A 30 -8.28 -8.85 -6.07
N ASP A 31 -9.47 -9.27 -6.49
CA ASP A 31 -10.19 -8.81 -7.67
C ASP A 31 -10.64 -7.34 -7.46
N GLU A 32 -10.77 -6.93 -6.19
CA GLU A 32 -10.90 -5.56 -5.72
C GLU A 32 -9.60 -5.11 -5.02
N ILE A 33 -8.57 -4.80 -5.80
CA ILE A 33 -7.32 -4.23 -5.27
C ILE A 33 -7.63 -2.82 -4.74
N VAL A 34 -7.98 -2.71 -3.46
CA VAL A 34 -8.19 -1.41 -2.79
C VAL A 34 -6.94 -0.55 -2.98
N LYS A 35 -7.09 0.55 -3.75
CA LYS A 35 -6.00 1.46 -4.11
C LYS A 35 -5.82 2.59 -3.10
N GLU A 36 -6.84 2.84 -2.27
CA GLU A 36 -6.94 4.01 -1.42
C GLU A 36 -7.43 3.57 -0.02
N LEU A 37 -6.70 3.95 1.02
CA LEU A 37 -7.06 3.66 2.41
C LEU A 37 -6.90 4.90 3.27
N ASN A 38 -7.91 5.24 4.07
CA ASN A 38 -7.76 6.24 5.11
C ASN A 38 -6.95 5.66 6.27
N LYS A 39 -5.72 6.16 6.44
CA LYS A 39 -4.81 5.77 7.53
C LYS A 39 -4.18 7.00 8.18
N PHE A 40 -3.71 6.81 9.40
CA PHE A 40 -3.00 7.86 10.13
C PHE A 40 -1.64 8.11 9.47
N CYS A 41 -1.34 9.37 9.14
CA CYS A 41 -0.02 9.77 8.69
C CYS A 41 0.76 10.37 9.88
N PRO A 42 1.90 9.77 10.31
CA PRO A 42 2.72 10.33 11.39
C PRO A 42 3.34 11.69 11.05
N GLY A 43 3.56 11.99 9.76
CA GLY A 43 4.08 13.29 9.32
C GLY A 43 3.05 14.41 9.42
N CYS A 44 1.79 14.13 9.07
CA CYS A 44 0.71 15.12 9.10
C CYS A 44 -0.04 15.15 10.44
N ARG A 45 0.11 14.09 11.27
CA ARG A 45 -0.64 13.87 12.52
C ARG A 45 -2.17 13.87 12.34
N LYS A 46 -2.65 13.45 11.17
CA LYS A 46 -4.07 13.30 10.85
C LYS A 46 -4.33 12.03 10.04
N HIS A 47 -5.58 11.59 10.03
CA HIS A 47 -6.04 10.53 9.14
C HIS A 47 -6.23 11.11 7.74
N VAL A 48 -5.55 10.52 6.78
CA VAL A 48 -5.49 10.99 5.40
C VAL A 48 -5.58 9.82 4.45
N LEU A 49 -6.02 10.12 3.23
CA LEU A 49 -6.08 9.14 2.17
C LEU A 49 -4.65 8.73 1.79
N HIS A 50 -4.35 7.45 1.92
CA HIS A 50 -3.10 6.87 1.46
C HIS A 50 -3.35 6.13 0.15
N LYS A 51 -2.59 6.49 -0.88
CA LYS A 51 -2.59 5.85 -2.19
C LYS A 51 -1.54 4.75 -2.22
N ARG A 52 -1.95 3.58 -2.67
CA ARG A 52 -1.08 2.43 -2.87
C ARG A 52 -0.31 2.58 -4.18
N LYS A 53 1.00 2.41 -4.14
CA LYS A 53 1.84 2.11 -5.31
C LYS A 53 2.38 0.70 -5.19
N ASP A 54 2.14 -0.12 -6.21
CA ASP A 54 2.78 -1.42 -6.32
C ASP A 54 4.26 -1.26 -6.63
N THR A 55 5.08 -1.92 -5.81
CA THR A 55 6.53 -1.94 -5.99
C THR A 55 6.92 -3.37 -6.34
N LYS A 56 7.63 -3.55 -7.46
CA LYS A 56 8.06 -4.87 -7.94
C LYS A 56 9.24 -5.46 -7.15
N LYS A 57 9.86 -4.67 -6.27
CA LYS A 57 11.11 -5.03 -5.63
C LYS A 57 11.08 -4.62 -4.17
N GLY A 58 11.15 -5.60 -3.28
CA GLY A 58 11.72 -5.36 -1.96
C GLY A 58 13.20 -5.07 -2.18
N ASN A 59 13.58 -3.80 -2.04
CA ASN A 59 14.95 -3.37 -1.80
C ASN A 59 14.92 -2.05 -1.05
#